data_AF-A0A529FSF2-F1
#
_entry.id   AF-A0A529FSF2-F1
#
_cell.length_a   1.000
_cell.length_b   1.000
_cell.length_c   1.000
_cell.angle_alpha   90.00
_cell.angle_beta   90.00
_cell.angle_gamma   90.00
#
_symmetry.space_group_name_H-M   'P 1'
#
loop_
_entity.id
_entity.type
_entity.pdbx_description
1 polymer ?
#
loop_
_entity_poly.entity_id
_entity_poly.type
_entity_poly.pdbx_seq_one_letter_code
_entity_poly.pdbx_strand_id
1 'polypeptide(L)'
;AHREGFISVEHLKRYTTLGMATDQGKSSNVPGLAIMAEALGKPIPEVGTTRFRPPYTAVSIGSLAAERFGDLKPERLTPMHDWHIANGARMYSAGLWYRPMIYGLAGETVEQAYVREAKATRDSAGIVDVSTLGKIAVQGPDAAEFLDRVYTNMFSTLAVGKARYGLMLREDGLAFDDGTTWRLGEQDFLMTTTTANAGKVMQHLEYFLDVIWPELKVTVTSVTDEWAGAAIGGPKARAILATCVTGTAVDNATLPFMGIVRGQIAGVPVMICRLS
;
A
#
# COMPACT_ATOMS: atom_id res chain seq x y z
N ALA A 1 5.34 15.44 50.21
CA ALA A 1 6.46 14.72 49.55
C ALA A 1 7.34 13.94 50.53
N HIS A 2 8.41 14.50 51.13
CA HIS A 2 9.32 13.71 51.99
C HIS A 2 8.62 13.09 53.22
N ARG A 3 7.77 13.86 53.91
CA ARG A 3 6.94 13.38 55.04
C ARG A 3 6.01 12.21 54.68
N GLU A 4 5.75 12.01 53.39
CA GLU A 4 4.90 10.93 52.87
C GLU A 4 5.72 9.77 52.28
N GLY A 5 7.03 9.74 52.53
CA GLY A 5 7.90 8.62 52.14
C GLY A 5 8.53 8.73 50.76
N PHE A 6 8.34 9.84 50.03
CA PHE A 6 8.99 10.01 48.72
C PHE A 6 10.47 10.38 48.87
N ILE A 7 11.36 9.49 48.41
CA ILE A 7 12.83 9.63 48.48
C ILE A 7 13.50 9.89 47.13
N SER A 8 12.80 9.67 46.01
CA SER A 8 13.33 9.89 44.66
C SER A 8 13.01 11.30 44.19
N VAL A 9 13.98 11.97 43.57
CA VAL A 9 13.79 13.27 42.92
C VAL A 9 12.67 13.25 41.89
N GLU A 10 12.48 12.11 41.22
CA GLU A 10 11.40 11.91 40.26
C GLU A 10 10.02 11.83 40.94
N HIS A 11 9.95 11.32 42.16
CA HIS A 11 8.72 11.34 42.98
C HIS A 11 8.44 12.74 43.53
N LEU A 12 9.46 13.46 44.01
CA LEU A 12 9.31 14.86 44.39
C LEU A 12 8.69 15.66 43.24
N LYS A 13 9.31 15.63 42.07
CA LYS A 13 8.84 16.31 40.85
C LYS A 13 7.35 16.04 40.58
N ARG A 14 6.94 14.77 40.56
CA ARG A 14 5.56 14.37 40.22
C ARG A 14 4.57 14.74 41.31
N TYR A 15 4.95 14.58 42.57
CA TYR A 15 4.08 14.85 43.69
C TYR A 15 3.83 16.35 43.88
N THR A 16 4.87 17.18 43.73
CA THR A 16 4.78 18.62 43.98
C THR A 16 4.58 19.46 42.73
N THR A 17 4.63 18.83 41.55
CA THR A 17 4.67 19.48 40.22
C THR A 17 5.90 20.38 39.99
N LEU A 18 6.96 20.21 40.79
CA LEU A 18 8.22 20.96 40.68
C LEU A 18 8.80 20.86 39.27
N GLY A 19 9.06 22.01 38.65
CA GLY A 19 9.70 22.09 37.33
C GLY A 19 8.86 21.58 36.16
N MET A 20 7.54 21.43 36.35
CA MET A 20 6.61 21.00 35.29
C MET A 20 5.89 22.17 34.60
N ALA A 21 6.19 23.43 34.99
CA ALA A 21 5.64 24.62 34.35
C ALA A 21 6.29 24.92 32.98
N THR A 22 5.85 25.99 32.32
CA THR A 22 6.31 26.37 30.96
C THR A 22 7.80 26.75 30.90
N ASP A 23 8.38 27.12 32.04
CA ASP A 23 9.82 27.37 32.17
C ASP A 23 10.64 26.07 32.26
N GLN A 24 10.00 24.91 32.46
CA GLN A 24 10.61 23.60 32.69
C GLN A 24 11.57 23.58 33.89
N GLY A 25 11.26 24.37 34.93
CA GLY A 25 12.02 24.42 36.17
C GLY A 25 13.43 25.00 36.04
N LYS A 26 13.63 25.92 35.09
CA LYS A 26 14.90 26.63 34.88
C LYS A 26 15.37 27.35 36.15
N SER A 27 14.45 27.93 36.91
CA SER A 27 14.75 28.56 38.20
C SER A 27 14.34 27.70 39.41
N SER A 28 13.39 26.77 39.25
CA SER A 28 12.84 26.02 40.38
C SER A 28 13.54 24.70 40.70
N ASN A 29 14.13 24.02 39.69
CA ASN A 29 14.66 22.66 39.90
C ASN A 29 15.80 22.65 40.90
N VAL A 30 16.86 23.44 40.68
CA VAL A 30 18.03 23.44 41.57
C VAL A 30 17.66 23.79 43.03
N PRO A 31 16.85 24.84 43.31
CA PRO A 31 16.36 25.08 44.67
C PRO A 31 15.52 23.93 45.24
N GLY A 32 14.63 23.33 44.43
CA GLY A 32 13.82 22.20 44.88
C GLY A 32 14.65 20.95 45.19
N LEU A 33 15.73 20.71 44.46
CA LEU A 33 16.71 19.66 44.76
C LEU A 33 17.45 19.93 46.06
N ALA A 34 17.84 21.19 46.32
CA ALA A 34 18.49 21.58 47.57
C ALA A 34 17.58 21.36 48.79
N ILE A 35 16.30 21.74 48.69
CA ILE A 35 15.31 21.50 49.75
C ILE A 35 15.11 19.99 50.00
N MET A 36 15.09 19.19 48.94
CA MET A 36 15.00 17.74 49.07
C MET A 36 16.26 17.12 49.69
N ALA A 37 17.44 17.64 49.33
CA ALA A 37 18.72 17.22 49.88
C ALA A 37 18.78 17.47 51.39
N GLU A 38 18.36 18.67 51.82
CA GLU A 38 18.23 19.04 53.23
C GLU A 38 17.25 18.11 53.96
N ALA A 39 16.06 17.88 53.40
CA ALA A 39 15.05 17.00 54.00
C ALA A 39 15.52 15.53 54.14
N LEU A 40 16.37 15.06 53.22
CA LEU A 40 16.92 13.69 53.23
C LEU A 40 18.25 13.57 54.01
N GLY A 41 18.85 14.68 54.45
CA GLY A 41 20.18 14.68 55.06
C GLY A 41 21.29 14.22 54.11
N LYS A 42 21.16 14.50 52.80
CA LYS A 42 22.12 14.10 51.75
C LYS A 42 22.73 15.32 51.05
N PRO A 43 23.95 15.21 50.50
CA PRO A 43 24.49 16.27 49.62
C PRO A 43 23.72 16.30 48.29
N ILE A 44 23.60 17.49 47.67
CA ILE A 44 22.82 17.70 46.43
C ILE A 44 23.21 16.73 45.30
N PRO A 45 24.50 16.43 45.02
CA PRO A 45 24.86 15.47 43.97
C PRO A 45 24.27 14.07 44.16
N GLU A 46 23.99 13.64 45.39
CA GLU A 46 23.43 12.32 45.70
C GLU A 46 21.91 12.24 45.55
N VAL A 47 21.20 13.37 45.56
CA VAL A 47 19.76 13.43 45.24
C VAL A 47 19.53 13.24 43.74
N GLY A 48 20.54 13.60 42.93
CA GLY A 48 20.47 13.56 41.48
C GLY A 48 19.61 14.69 40.90
N THR A 49 19.52 14.71 39.56
CA THR A 49 18.66 15.64 38.84
C THR A 49 17.51 14.90 38.18
N THR A 50 16.45 15.63 37.83
CA THR A 50 15.39 15.07 36.99
C THR A 50 15.87 14.98 35.54
N ARG A 51 15.31 14.04 34.76
CA ARG A 51 15.66 13.91 33.33
C ARG A 51 15.39 15.20 32.53
N PHE A 52 16.40 15.71 31.84
CA PHE A 52 16.28 16.78 30.84
C PHE A 52 15.68 16.23 29.54
N ARG A 53 14.80 16.99 28.89
CA ARG A 53 14.14 16.59 27.64
C ARG A 53 14.05 17.75 26.65
N PRO A 54 14.15 17.49 25.34
CA PRO A 54 13.72 18.46 24.34
C PRO A 54 12.19 18.64 24.35
N PRO A 55 11.68 19.77 23.83
CA PRO A 55 12.44 20.94 23.40
C PRO A 55 12.96 21.76 24.62
N TYR A 56 14.11 22.43 24.46
CA TYR A 56 14.75 23.22 25.54
C TYR A 56 13.86 24.38 26.05
N THR A 57 13.12 24.98 25.11
CA THR A 57 12.09 26.00 25.31
C THR A 57 10.87 25.62 24.47
N ALA A 58 9.69 26.14 24.82
CA ALA A 58 8.48 25.82 24.07
C ALA A 58 8.62 26.23 22.59
N VAL A 59 8.22 25.33 21.69
CA VAL A 59 8.18 25.57 20.25
C VAL A 59 6.72 25.47 19.80
N SER A 60 6.30 26.35 18.89
CA SER A 60 4.93 26.29 18.35
C SER A 60 4.73 25.03 17.52
N ILE A 61 3.55 24.41 17.60
CA ILE A 61 3.21 23.24 16.79
C ILE A 61 3.30 23.57 15.29
N GLY A 62 2.90 24.79 14.89
CA GLY A 62 3.00 25.25 13.50
C GLY A 62 4.44 25.29 12.98
N SER A 63 5.41 25.67 13.83
CA SER A 63 6.84 25.63 13.45
C SER A 63 7.35 24.19 13.22
N LEU A 64 6.79 23.20 13.93
CA LEU A 64 7.12 21.80 13.72
C LEU A 64 6.46 21.23 12.46
N ALA A 65 5.25 21.69 12.15
CA ALA A 65 4.54 21.31 10.92
C ALA A 65 5.17 21.94 9.66
N ALA A 66 5.81 23.11 9.80
CA ALA A 66 6.35 23.88 8.68
C ALA A 66 5.31 24.09 7.57
N GLU A 67 5.64 23.80 6.32
CA GLU A 67 4.73 23.95 5.17
C GLU A 67 3.72 22.78 5.03
N ARG A 68 3.65 21.86 6.02
CA ARG A 68 2.74 20.71 5.99
C ARG A 68 1.38 21.08 6.60
N PHE A 69 0.49 21.63 5.79
CA PHE A 69 -0.92 21.87 6.13
C PHE A 69 -1.85 21.40 5.00
N GLY A 70 -3.14 21.15 5.30
CA GLY A 70 -4.12 20.65 4.32
C GLY A 70 -4.10 19.13 4.18
N ASP A 71 -4.33 18.62 2.97
CA ASP A 71 -4.19 17.19 2.68
C ASP A 71 -2.70 16.86 2.50
N LEU A 72 -2.13 16.15 3.47
CA LEU A 72 -0.70 15.92 3.56
C LEU A 72 -0.24 14.66 2.81
N LYS A 73 -1.17 13.84 2.34
CA LYS A 73 -0.82 12.63 1.58
C LYS A 73 -0.59 13.01 0.11
N PRO A 74 0.42 12.43 -0.55
CA PRO A 74 0.55 12.60 -1.99
C PRO A 74 -0.64 11.96 -2.71
N GLU A 75 -1.14 12.65 -3.72
CA GLU A 75 -2.16 12.12 -4.62
C GLU A 75 -1.49 11.38 -5.78
N ARG A 76 -1.86 10.11 -5.97
CA ARG A 76 -1.45 9.33 -7.15
C ARG A 76 -2.62 9.23 -8.12
N LEU A 77 -2.38 9.69 -9.34
CA LEU A 77 -3.36 9.74 -10.41
C LEU A 77 -2.98 8.75 -11.51
N THR A 78 -3.95 8.02 -12.06
CA THR A 78 -3.70 7.13 -13.19
C THR A 78 -3.60 7.94 -14.48
N PRO A 79 -3.02 7.38 -15.57
CA PRO A 79 -3.04 8.04 -16.88
C PRO A 79 -4.44 8.35 -17.44
N MET A 80 -5.49 7.74 -16.86
CA MET A 80 -6.89 7.95 -17.25
C MET A 80 -7.61 8.98 -16.37
N HIS A 81 -6.91 9.62 -15.41
CA HIS A 81 -7.52 10.49 -14.41
C HIS A 81 -8.34 11.64 -15.01
N ASP A 82 -7.77 12.35 -15.98
CA ASP A 82 -8.46 13.49 -16.61
C ASP A 82 -9.74 13.04 -17.33
N TRP A 83 -9.73 11.85 -17.93
CA TRP A 83 -10.92 11.25 -18.53
C TRP A 83 -11.97 10.95 -17.47
N HIS A 84 -11.58 10.41 -16.31
CA HIS A 84 -12.50 10.15 -15.21
C HIS A 84 -13.20 11.43 -14.75
N ILE A 85 -12.45 12.51 -14.51
CA ILE A 85 -12.99 13.80 -14.09
C ILE A 85 -13.93 14.38 -15.15
N ALA A 86 -13.51 14.38 -16.42
CA ALA A 86 -14.30 14.91 -17.52
C ALA A 86 -15.63 14.14 -17.75
N ASN A 87 -15.69 12.86 -17.35
CA ASN A 87 -16.87 12.01 -17.51
C ASN A 87 -17.67 11.82 -16.21
N GLY A 88 -17.52 12.74 -15.25
CA GLY A 88 -18.36 12.79 -14.05
C GLY A 88 -18.07 11.67 -13.05
N ALA A 89 -16.85 11.12 -13.05
CA ALA A 89 -16.45 10.18 -12.02
C ALA A 89 -16.48 10.85 -10.64
N ARG A 90 -17.19 10.21 -9.69
CA ARG A 90 -16.99 10.51 -8.28
C ARG A 90 -15.76 9.75 -7.82
N MET A 91 -14.73 10.47 -7.42
CA MET A 91 -13.46 9.88 -7.04
C MET A 91 -13.38 9.58 -5.53
N TYR A 92 -12.56 8.60 -5.15
CA TYR A 92 -12.28 8.28 -3.75
C TYR A 92 -10.81 7.88 -3.54
N SER A 93 -10.34 7.98 -2.29
CA SER A 93 -8.98 7.65 -1.89
C SER A 93 -8.87 6.15 -1.59
N ALA A 94 -8.09 5.41 -2.39
CA ALA A 94 -7.69 4.04 -2.16
C ALA A 94 -6.20 4.00 -1.77
N GLY A 95 -5.92 4.16 -0.48
CA GLY A 95 -4.56 4.51 -0.03
C GLY A 95 -4.16 5.87 -0.61
N LEU A 96 -3.01 5.94 -1.28
CA LEU A 96 -2.53 7.15 -1.95
C LEU A 96 -3.15 7.36 -3.35
N TRP A 97 -3.81 6.35 -3.92
CA TRP A 97 -4.42 6.44 -5.24
C TRP A 97 -5.78 7.11 -5.20
N TYR A 98 -6.04 7.95 -6.19
CA TYR A 98 -7.37 8.50 -6.42
C TYR A 98 -8.07 7.74 -7.54
N ARG A 99 -9.14 7.02 -7.21
CA ARG A 99 -9.82 6.07 -8.11
C ARG A 99 -11.28 6.46 -8.35
N PRO A 100 -11.86 6.15 -9.52
CA PRO A 100 -13.30 6.26 -9.73
C PRO A 100 -14.06 5.32 -8.79
N MET A 101 -14.98 5.87 -7.99
CA MET A 101 -15.92 5.10 -7.19
C MET A 101 -17.15 4.71 -8.02
N ILE A 102 -17.69 5.68 -8.75
CA ILE A 102 -18.86 5.56 -9.65
C ILE A 102 -18.80 6.64 -10.74
N TYR A 103 -19.59 6.48 -11.79
CA TYR A 103 -19.92 7.50 -12.80
C TYR A 103 -21.42 7.81 -12.68
N GLY A 104 -21.74 8.77 -11.80
CA GLY A 104 -23.11 9.08 -11.42
C GLY A 104 -23.84 9.93 -12.46
N LEU A 105 -25.14 9.68 -12.64
CA LEU A 105 -26.03 10.58 -13.38
C LEU A 105 -26.60 11.67 -12.45
N ALA A 106 -27.11 12.75 -13.05
CA ALA A 106 -27.69 13.86 -12.28
C ALA A 106 -28.84 13.37 -11.37
N GLY A 107 -28.73 13.64 -10.07
CA GLY A 107 -29.71 13.24 -9.05
C GLY A 107 -29.61 11.78 -8.57
N GLU A 108 -28.66 11.01 -9.08
CA GLU A 108 -28.44 9.62 -8.69
C GLU A 108 -27.63 9.51 -7.39
N THR A 109 -28.04 8.61 -6.47
CA THR A 109 -27.21 8.27 -5.31
C THR A 109 -26.06 7.33 -5.69
N VAL A 110 -25.10 7.15 -4.80
CA VAL A 110 -23.99 6.19 -5.04
C VAL A 110 -24.52 4.78 -5.22
N GLU A 111 -25.54 4.42 -4.45
CA GLU A 111 -26.18 3.11 -4.46
C GLU A 111 -26.88 2.82 -5.78
N GLN A 112 -27.63 3.80 -6.28
CA GLN A 112 -28.30 3.68 -7.58
C GLN A 112 -27.29 3.55 -8.72
N ALA A 113 -26.21 4.34 -8.67
CA ALA A 113 -25.16 4.32 -9.69
C ALA A 113 -24.45 2.95 -9.75
N TYR A 114 -23.96 2.42 -8.62
CA TYR A 114 -23.25 1.13 -8.68
C TYR A 114 -24.18 -0.03 -9.09
N VAL A 115 -25.48 0.01 -8.71
CA VAL A 115 -26.45 -1.01 -9.14
C VAL A 115 -26.66 -0.95 -10.65
N ARG A 116 -26.83 0.26 -11.21
CA ARG A 116 -26.97 0.48 -12.64
C ARG A 116 -25.72 0.03 -13.40
N GLU A 117 -24.53 0.39 -12.94
CA GLU A 117 -23.25 0.02 -13.56
C GLU A 117 -23.01 -1.49 -13.52
N ALA A 118 -23.28 -2.13 -12.38
CA ALA A 118 -23.18 -3.58 -12.25
C ALA A 118 -24.15 -4.31 -13.20
N LYS A 119 -25.39 -3.83 -13.30
CA LYS A 119 -26.38 -4.36 -14.24
C LYS A 119 -25.94 -4.17 -15.70
N ALA A 120 -25.51 -2.96 -16.08
CA ALA A 120 -25.04 -2.66 -17.43
C ALA A 120 -23.86 -3.54 -17.85
N THR A 121 -22.93 -3.80 -16.91
CA THR A 121 -21.79 -4.69 -17.12
C THR A 121 -22.24 -6.13 -17.41
N ARG A 122 -23.17 -6.66 -16.60
CA ARG A 122 -23.67 -8.03 -16.74
C ARG A 122 -24.57 -8.24 -17.96
N ASP A 123 -25.39 -7.24 -18.31
CA ASP A 123 -26.28 -7.30 -19.47
C ASP A 123 -25.53 -7.09 -20.79
N SER A 124 -24.43 -6.33 -20.76
CA SER A 124 -23.71 -5.92 -21.96
C SER A 124 -22.20 -5.91 -21.75
N ALA A 125 -21.64 -4.79 -21.29
CA ALA A 125 -20.22 -4.66 -20.99
C ALA A 125 -19.99 -3.46 -20.07
N GLY A 126 -18.93 -3.52 -19.29
CA GLY A 126 -18.43 -2.43 -18.44
C GLY A 126 -16.92 -2.40 -18.47
N ILE A 127 -16.34 -1.23 -18.22
CA ILE A 127 -14.89 -1.01 -18.18
C ILE A 127 -14.51 -0.37 -16.85
N VAL A 128 -13.41 -0.82 -16.26
CA VAL A 128 -12.87 -0.26 -15.02
C VAL A 128 -11.37 -0.05 -15.14
N ASP A 129 -10.89 1.09 -14.63
CA ASP A 129 -9.48 1.39 -14.49
C ASP A 129 -8.87 0.59 -13.32
N VAL A 130 -7.98 -0.33 -13.66
CA VAL A 130 -7.23 -1.21 -12.75
C VAL A 130 -5.74 -0.90 -12.75
N SER A 131 -5.35 0.26 -13.29
CA SER A 131 -3.96 0.72 -13.33
C SER A 131 -3.32 0.78 -11.94
N THR A 132 -4.13 0.89 -10.88
CA THR A 132 -3.65 1.02 -9.50
C THR A 132 -3.25 -0.31 -8.85
N LEU A 133 -3.52 -1.47 -9.46
CA LEU A 133 -3.04 -2.74 -8.92
C LEU A 133 -1.50 -2.74 -8.88
N GLY A 134 -0.92 -3.33 -7.84
CA GLY A 134 0.53 -3.53 -7.80
C GLY A 134 0.91 -4.52 -8.89
N LYS A 135 2.05 -4.29 -9.53
CA LYS A 135 2.57 -5.14 -10.61
C LYS A 135 4.05 -5.33 -10.40
N ILE A 136 4.49 -6.58 -10.33
CA ILE A 136 5.87 -6.94 -10.02
C ILE A 136 6.31 -7.95 -11.09
N ALA A 137 7.36 -7.60 -11.83
CA ALA A 137 8.07 -8.56 -12.67
C ALA A 137 8.91 -9.46 -11.75
N VAL A 138 8.75 -10.78 -11.89
CA VAL A 138 9.46 -11.81 -11.13
C VAL A 138 10.19 -12.68 -12.13
N GLN A 139 11.51 -12.58 -12.17
CA GLN A 139 12.32 -13.11 -13.27
C GLN A 139 13.52 -13.89 -12.76
N GLY A 140 13.88 -14.99 -13.44
CA GLY A 140 15.05 -15.80 -13.12
C GLY A 140 14.77 -17.31 -13.14
N PRO A 141 15.82 -18.14 -13.15
CA PRO A 141 15.67 -19.60 -13.27
C PRO A 141 14.87 -20.21 -12.12
N ASP A 142 14.92 -19.62 -10.92
CA ASP A 142 14.21 -20.14 -9.74
C ASP A 142 12.88 -19.40 -9.48
N ALA A 143 12.41 -18.57 -10.42
CA ALA A 143 11.22 -17.73 -10.22
C ALA A 143 9.95 -18.55 -9.93
N ALA A 144 9.79 -19.69 -10.60
CA ALA A 144 8.61 -20.53 -10.38
C ALA A 144 8.64 -21.23 -9.01
N GLU A 145 9.83 -21.64 -8.55
CA GLU A 145 10.02 -22.18 -7.21
C GLU A 145 9.80 -21.11 -6.14
N PHE A 146 10.33 -19.90 -6.34
CA PHE A 146 10.09 -18.78 -5.43
C PHE A 146 8.59 -18.49 -5.29
N LEU A 147 7.84 -18.47 -6.41
CA LEU A 147 6.40 -18.28 -6.38
C LEU A 147 5.66 -19.44 -5.69
N ASP A 148 6.13 -20.68 -5.79
CA ASP A 148 5.59 -21.82 -5.03
C ASP A 148 5.77 -21.65 -3.51
N ARG A 149 6.83 -20.95 -3.07
CA ARG A 149 7.07 -20.66 -1.64
C ARG A 149 6.26 -19.46 -1.14
N VAL A 150 6.03 -18.46 -2.00
CA VAL A 150 5.31 -17.21 -1.67
C VAL A 150 3.80 -17.42 -1.62
N TYR A 151 3.26 -18.19 -2.56
CA TYR A 151 1.82 -18.44 -2.66
C TYR A 151 1.40 -19.75 -2.00
N THR A 152 0.13 -19.85 -1.62
CA THR A 152 -0.44 -21.10 -1.08
C THR A 152 -0.60 -22.20 -2.13
N ASN A 153 -0.49 -21.88 -3.41
CA ASN A 153 -0.65 -22.80 -4.53
C ASN A 153 0.59 -22.77 -5.43
N MET A 154 0.75 -23.82 -6.24
CA MET A 154 1.93 -23.96 -7.11
C MET A 154 1.79 -23.08 -8.35
N PHE A 155 2.86 -22.41 -8.76
CA PHE A 155 3.08 -21.70 -10.03
C PHE A 155 4.09 -22.40 -10.94
N SER A 156 4.94 -23.30 -10.42
CA SER A 156 5.85 -24.15 -11.22
C SER A 156 5.15 -24.97 -12.31
N THR A 157 3.90 -25.36 -12.08
CA THR A 157 3.06 -26.11 -13.03
C THR A 157 2.22 -25.23 -13.97
N LEU A 158 2.31 -23.91 -13.84
CA LEU A 158 1.57 -22.98 -14.71
C LEU A 158 2.20 -22.97 -16.10
N ALA A 159 1.45 -23.27 -17.15
CA ALA A 159 1.98 -23.19 -18.51
C ALA A 159 2.31 -21.75 -18.92
N VAL A 160 3.33 -21.55 -19.76
CA VAL A 160 3.60 -20.25 -20.39
C VAL A 160 2.37 -19.77 -21.18
N GLY A 161 2.06 -18.48 -21.11
CA GLY A 161 0.86 -17.89 -21.72
C GLY A 161 -0.41 -18.10 -20.91
N LYS A 162 -0.28 -18.54 -19.64
CA LYS A 162 -1.40 -18.66 -18.70
C LYS A 162 -1.18 -17.80 -17.47
N ALA A 163 -2.30 -17.41 -16.86
CA ALA A 163 -2.34 -16.78 -15.55
C ALA A 163 -2.93 -17.74 -14.50
N ARG A 164 -2.65 -17.48 -13.22
CA ARG A 164 -3.24 -18.19 -12.09
C ARG A 164 -3.45 -17.22 -10.93
N TYR A 165 -4.60 -17.32 -10.28
CA TYR A 165 -4.86 -16.63 -9.02
C TYR A 165 -4.07 -17.29 -7.90
N GLY A 166 -3.49 -16.49 -7.00
CA GLY A 166 -2.77 -16.96 -5.83
C GLY A 166 -3.13 -16.12 -4.60
N LEU A 167 -3.11 -16.77 -3.44
CA LEU A 167 -3.23 -16.15 -2.13
C LEU A 167 -1.88 -16.21 -1.44
N MET A 168 -1.42 -15.08 -0.91
CA MET A 168 -0.23 -14.98 -0.06
C MET A 168 -0.67 -14.97 1.40
N LEU A 169 0.02 -15.72 2.24
CA LEU A 169 -0.20 -15.73 3.68
C LEU A 169 1.01 -15.12 4.37
N ARG A 170 0.78 -14.59 5.56
CA ARG A 170 1.87 -14.35 6.52
C ARG A 170 2.32 -15.67 7.13
N GLU A 171 3.40 -15.61 7.89
CA GLU A 171 4.01 -16.74 8.59
C GLU A 171 3.08 -17.38 9.62
N ASP A 172 2.09 -16.65 10.14
CA ASP A 172 1.06 -17.18 11.04
C ASP A 172 -0.18 -17.73 10.32
N GLY A 173 -0.13 -17.84 8.99
CA GLY A 173 -1.18 -18.43 8.17
C GLY A 173 -2.36 -17.49 7.87
N LEU A 174 -2.31 -16.23 8.30
CA LEU A 174 -3.34 -15.25 7.97
C LEU A 174 -3.12 -14.64 6.59
N ALA A 175 -4.21 -14.39 5.87
CA ALA A 175 -4.18 -13.75 4.56
C ALA A 175 -3.39 -12.43 4.60
N PHE A 176 -2.42 -12.31 3.70
CA PHE A 176 -1.56 -11.14 3.57
C PHE A 176 -1.98 -10.29 2.37
N ASP A 177 -1.99 -10.89 1.18
CA ASP A 177 -2.41 -10.29 -0.07
C ASP A 177 -2.80 -11.37 -1.09
N ASP A 178 -3.39 -10.97 -2.22
CA ASP A 178 -3.77 -11.87 -3.29
C ASP A 178 -3.61 -11.21 -4.67
N GLY A 179 -3.74 -12.01 -5.72
CA GLY A 179 -3.75 -11.50 -7.07
C GLY A 179 -3.61 -12.58 -8.13
N THR A 180 -3.43 -12.14 -9.36
CA THR A 180 -3.11 -13.04 -10.48
C THR A 180 -1.65 -12.91 -10.87
N THR A 181 -0.98 -14.03 -11.09
CA THR A 181 0.38 -14.04 -11.64
C THR A 181 0.37 -14.70 -13.02
N TRP A 182 1.01 -14.03 -13.97
CA TRP A 182 0.98 -14.31 -15.40
C TRP A 182 2.33 -14.90 -15.79
N ARG A 183 2.38 -16.13 -16.31
CA ARG A 183 3.63 -16.72 -16.80
C ARG A 183 3.85 -16.29 -18.25
N LEU A 184 4.69 -15.28 -18.43
CA LEU A 184 4.96 -14.62 -19.71
C LEU A 184 6.04 -15.33 -20.55
N GLY A 185 6.90 -16.08 -19.88
CA GLY A 185 7.94 -16.94 -20.44
C GLY A 185 8.35 -18.02 -19.42
N GLU A 186 9.32 -18.87 -19.75
CA GLU A 186 9.75 -19.96 -18.86
C GLU A 186 10.23 -19.47 -17.49
N GLN A 187 10.91 -18.33 -17.48
CA GLN A 187 11.53 -17.70 -16.30
C GLN A 187 11.03 -16.26 -16.09
N ASP A 188 9.88 -15.92 -16.67
CA ASP A 188 9.35 -14.55 -16.70
C ASP A 188 7.89 -14.55 -16.25
N PHE A 189 7.65 -13.94 -15.09
CA PHE A 189 6.33 -13.84 -14.48
C PHE A 189 5.98 -12.39 -14.20
N LEU A 190 4.71 -12.04 -14.39
CA LEU A 190 4.15 -10.77 -13.97
C LEU A 190 3.12 -11.02 -12.88
N MET A 191 3.48 -10.72 -11.64
CA MET A 191 2.63 -10.79 -10.46
C MET A 191 1.79 -9.52 -10.35
N THR A 192 0.51 -9.68 -10.02
CA THR A 192 -0.36 -8.59 -9.58
C THR A 192 -0.68 -8.71 -8.10
N THR A 193 -0.90 -7.57 -7.44
CA THR A 193 -1.21 -7.47 -6.01
C THR A 193 -2.33 -6.45 -5.79
N THR A 194 -2.90 -6.40 -4.58
CA THR A 194 -3.89 -5.37 -4.28
C THR A 194 -3.26 -3.96 -4.27
N THR A 195 -4.04 -2.95 -4.65
CA THR A 195 -3.58 -1.57 -4.78
C THR A 195 -2.89 -1.02 -3.53
N ALA A 196 -3.41 -1.34 -2.34
CA ALA A 196 -2.90 -0.79 -1.09
C ALA A 196 -1.66 -1.53 -0.57
N ASN A 197 -1.45 -2.78 -0.98
CA ASN A 197 -0.36 -3.62 -0.48
C ASN A 197 0.81 -3.76 -1.47
N ALA A 198 0.75 -3.17 -2.66
CA ALA A 198 1.83 -3.21 -3.65
C ALA A 198 3.24 -3.02 -3.08
N GLY A 199 3.45 -1.98 -2.26
CA GLY A 199 4.75 -1.73 -1.62
C GLY A 199 5.11 -2.75 -0.53
N LYS A 200 4.13 -3.23 0.23
CA LYS A 200 4.37 -4.23 1.29
C LYS A 200 4.70 -5.60 0.70
N VAL A 201 4.03 -5.99 -0.38
CA VAL A 201 4.36 -7.23 -1.09
C VAL A 201 5.77 -7.14 -1.67
N MET A 202 6.13 -6.05 -2.34
CA MET A 202 7.49 -5.86 -2.84
C MET A 202 8.56 -6.03 -1.74
N GLN A 203 8.38 -5.33 -0.60
CA GLN A 203 9.27 -5.45 0.55
C GLN A 203 9.33 -6.87 1.13
N HIS A 204 8.21 -7.58 1.12
CA HIS A 204 8.14 -8.95 1.59
C HIS A 204 8.93 -9.88 0.66
N LEU A 205 8.75 -9.76 -0.66
CA LEU A 205 9.50 -10.55 -1.63
C LEU A 205 11.01 -10.28 -1.54
N GLU A 206 11.42 -9.01 -1.44
CA GLU A 206 12.82 -8.62 -1.24
C GLU A 206 13.39 -9.21 0.05
N TYR A 207 12.67 -9.11 1.17
CA TYR A 207 13.10 -9.72 2.43
C TYR A 207 13.34 -11.22 2.31
N PHE A 208 12.44 -11.95 1.64
CA PHE A 208 12.61 -13.38 1.43
C PHE A 208 13.82 -13.70 0.56
N LEU A 209 14.05 -12.95 -0.52
CA LEU A 209 15.20 -13.16 -1.39
C LEU A 209 16.51 -12.75 -0.72
N ASP A 210 16.55 -11.65 0.03
CA ASP A 210 17.79 -11.14 0.63
C ASP A 210 18.19 -11.88 1.92
N VAL A 211 17.20 -12.34 2.70
CA VAL A 211 17.44 -12.82 4.07
C VAL A 211 17.14 -14.31 4.24
N ILE A 212 16.04 -14.79 3.66
CA ILE A 212 15.54 -16.15 3.95
C ILE A 212 16.02 -17.17 2.92
N TRP A 213 16.04 -16.79 1.65
CA TRP A 213 16.40 -17.63 0.50
C TRP A 213 17.41 -16.94 -0.45
N PRO A 214 18.56 -16.46 0.07
CA PRO A 214 19.58 -15.78 -0.74
C PRO A 214 20.23 -16.66 -1.81
N GLU A 215 20.00 -17.97 -1.77
CA GLU A 215 20.44 -18.91 -2.80
C GLU A 215 19.60 -18.86 -4.09
N LEU A 216 18.35 -18.38 -4.02
CA LEU A 216 17.44 -18.35 -5.17
C LEU A 216 17.87 -17.27 -6.16
N LYS A 217 18.01 -17.64 -7.43
CA LYS A 217 18.35 -16.73 -8.53
C LYS A 217 17.07 -16.13 -9.09
N VAL A 218 16.53 -15.15 -8.37
CA VAL A 218 15.33 -14.42 -8.75
C VAL A 218 15.55 -12.93 -8.56
N THR A 219 15.11 -12.14 -9.55
CA THR A 219 15.03 -10.69 -9.47
C THR A 219 13.55 -10.30 -9.45
N VAL A 220 13.20 -9.41 -8.52
CA VAL A 220 11.89 -8.76 -8.47
C VAL A 220 12.02 -7.29 -8.86
N THR A 221 11.09 -6.77 -9.63
CA THR A 221 11.07 -5.36 -10.03
C THR A 221 9.64 -4.85 -10.06
N SER A 222 9.36 -3.78 -9.32
CA SER A 222 8.06 -3.10 -9.42
C SER A 222 7.94 -2.48 -10.82
N VAL A 223 6.89 -2.90 -11.52
CA VAL A 223 6.45 -2.33 -12.81
C VAL A 223 5.03 -1.76 -12.68
N THR A 224 4.66 -1.38 -11.44
CA THR A 224 3.33 -0.89 -11.09
C THR A 224 2.94 0.33 -11.91
N ASP A 225 3.86 1.30 -12.01
CA ASP A 225 3.67 2.58 -12.70
C ASP A 225 4.02 2.53 -14.19
N GLU A 226 4.68 1.46 -14.64
CA GLU A 226 5.00 1.24 -16.05
C GLU A 226 3.76 0.83 -16.85
N TRP A 227 2.85 0.08 -16.23
CA TRP A 227 1.65 -0.44 -16.89
C TRP A 227 0.37 0.21 -16.39
N ALA A 228 -0.33 0.88 -17.30
CA ALA A 228 -1.75 1.13 -17.15
C ALA A 228 -2.57 -0.14 -17.43
N GLY A 229 -3.75 -0.25 -16.83
CA GLY A 229 -4.62 -1.42 -16.99
C GLY A 229 -6.09 -1.04 -17.04
N ALA A 230 -6.81 -1.61 -17.99
CA ALA A 230 -8.26 -1.54 -18.07
C ALA A 230 -8.85 -2.95 -18.09
N ALA A 231 -9.79 -3.22 -17.19
CA ALA A 231 -10.54 -4.47 -17.21
C ALA A 231 -11.88 -4.22 -17.89
N ILE A 232 -12.17 -5.00 -18.93
CA ILE A 232 -13.47 -4.99 -19.63
C ILE A 232 -14.21 -6.29 -19.32
N GLY A 233 -15.37 -6.16 -18.66
CA GLY A 233 -16.22 -7.28 -18.26
C GLY A 233 -17.55 -7.28 -19.01
N GLY A 234 -18.23 -8.43 -18.99
CA GLY A 234 -19.57 -8.58 -19.58
C GLY A 234 -19.62 -9.41 -20.87
N PRO A 235 -20.80 -9.89 -21.27
CA PRO A 235 -20.97 -10.78 -22.42
C PRO A 235 -20.50 -10.16 -23.76
N LYS A 236 -20.52 -8.84 -23.90
CA LYS A 236 -20.07 -8.12 -25.11
C LYS A 236 -18.60 -7.72 -25.09
N ALA A 237 -17.87 -7.95 -24.00
CA ALA A 237 -16.46 -7.55 -23.85
C ALA A 237 -15.58 -8.08 -25.01
N ARG A 238 -15.77 -9.35 -25.40
CA ARG A 238 -15.04 -9.94 -26.54
C ARG A 238 -15.33 -9.23 -27.86
N ALA A 239 -16.60 -8.95 -28.14
CA ALA A 239 -16.99 -8.30 -29.38
C ALA A 239 -16.35 -6.91 -29.46
N ILE A 240 -16.33 -6.17 -28.34
CA ILE A 240 -15.65 -4.87 -28.24
C ILE A 240 -14.16 -5.03 -28.51
N LEU A 241 -13.47 -5.94 -27.82
CA LEU A 241 -12.04 -6.18 -28.04
C LEU A 241 -11.72 -6.56 -29.49
N ALA A 242 -12.54 -7.39 -30.13
CA ALA A 242 -12.34 -7.79 -31.52
C ALA A 242 -12.42 -6.62 -32.53
N THR A 243 -13.04 -5.49 -32.16
CA THR A 243 -13.13 -4.30 -33.02
C THR A 243 -11.87 -3.43 -32.98
N CYS A 244 -11.07 -3.53 -31.92
CA CYS A 244 -9.95 -2.61 -31.69
C CYS A 244 -8.59 -3.29 -31.50
N VAL A 245 -8.57 -4.59 -31.20
CA VAL A 245 -7.34 -5.38 -31.05
C VAL A 245 -6.87 -5.87 -32.41
N THR A 246 -5.61 -5.61 -32.73
CA THR A 246 -4.91 -6.13 -33.91
C THR A 246 -3.71 -6.96 -33.49
N GLY A 247 -3.14 -7.75 -34.42
CA GLY A 247 -1.97 -8.60 -34.19
C GLY A 247 -2.26 -9.93 -33.47
N THR A 248 -3.47 -10.13 -32.94
CA THR A 248 -3.92 -11.42 -32.39
C THR A 248 -5.44 -11.51 -32.40
N ALA A 249 -5.98 -12.74 -32.37
CA ALA A 249 -7.40 -12.98 -32.17
C ALA A 249 -7.76 -13.02 -30.68
N VAL A 250 -9.01 -12.67 -30.36
CA VAL A 250 -9.55 -12.66 -28.99
C VAL A 250 -10.72 -13.65 -28.82
N ASP A 251 -10.83 -14.64 -29.71
CA ASP A 251 -11.81 -15.71 -29.62
C ASP A 251 -11.47 -16.72 -28.51
N ASN A 252 -12.38 -17.68 -28.27
CA ASN A 252 -12.22 -18.66 -27.20
C ASN A 252 -11.01 -19.59 -27.37
N ALA A 253 -10.62 -19.88 -28.62
CA ALA A 253 -9.53 -20.81 -28.92
C ALA A 253 -8.18 -20.12 -28.71
N THR A 254 -8.02 -18.88 -29.19
CA THR A 254 -6.79 -18.11 -29.03
C THR A 254 -6.65 -17.51 -27.63
N LEU A 255 -7.75 -17.03 -27.05
CA LEU A 255 -7.81 -16.44 -25.70
C LEU A 255 -8.76 -17.25 -24.79
N PRO A 256 -8.36 -18.48 -24.39
CA PRO A 256 -9.12 -19.29 -23.44
C PRO A 256 -9.14 -18.63 -22.06
N PHE A 257 -9.95 -19.14 -21.13
CA PHE A 257 -9.94 -18.68 -19.74
C PHE A 257 -8.53 -18.77 -19.14
N MET A 258 -8.14 -17.70 -18.43
CA MET A 258 -6.78 -17.47 -17.90
C MET A 258 -5.67 -17.55 -18.96
N GLY A 259 -6.01 -17.40 -20.24
CA GLY A 259 -5.06 -17.27 -21.34
C GLY A 259 -4.53 -15.84 -21.44
N ILE A 260 -3.31 -15.71 -21.95
CA ILE A 260 -2.63 -14.45 -22.19
C ILE A 260 -2.26 -14.39 -23.67
N VAL A 261 -2.59 -13.28 -24.32
CA VAL A 261 -2.17 -12.97 -25.69
C VAL A 261 -1.52 -11.60 -25.74
N ARG A 262 -0.65 -11.38 -26.73
CA ARG A 262 -0.07 -10.08 -27.04
C ARG A 262 -0.66 -9.57 -28.35
N GLY A 263 -1.00 -8.28 -28.39
CA GLY A 263 -1.58 -7.64 -29.55
C GLY A 263 -1.27 -6.15 -29.56
N GLN A 264 -2.04 -5.40 -30.32
CA GLN A 264 -1.95 -3.95 -30.38
C GLN A 264 -3.34 -3.32 -30.34
N ILE A 265 -3.45 -2.13 -29.73
CA ILE A 265 -4.63 -1.26 -29.83
C ILE A 265 -4.13 0.11 -30.28
N ALA A 266 -4.66 0.62 -31.39
CA ALA A 266 -4.21 1.88 -32.00
C ALA A 266 -2.68 1.96 -32.21
N GLY A 267 -2.04 0.83 -32.56
CA GLY A 267 -0.59 0.72 -32.77
C GLY A 267 0.24 0.60 -31.47
N VAL A 268 -0.38 0.67 -30.30
CA VAL A 268 0.30 0.51 -29.00
C VAL A 268 0.29 -0.96 -28.59
N PRO A 269 1.45 -1.56 -28.23
CA PRO A 269 1.52 -2.93 -27.73
C PRO A 269 0.70 -3.12 -26.46
N VAL A 270 -0.08 -4.20 -26.40
CA VAL A 270 -0.88 -4.56 -25.22
C VAL A 270 -0.73 -6.04 -24.88
N MET A 271 -0.80 -6.35 -23.59
CA MET A 271 -1.01 -7.70 -23.08
C MET A 271 -2.45 -7.86 -22.64
N ILE A 272 -3.12 -8.90 -23.12
CA ILE A 272 -4.52 -9.16 -22.82
C ILE A 272 -4.60 -10.51 -22.11
N CYS A 273 -5.08 -10.49 -20.88
CA CYS A 273 -5.37 -11.69 -20.11
C CYS A 273 -6.87 -11.83 -19.90
N ARG A 274 -7.40 -13.03 -20.11
CA ARG A 274 -8.81 -13.32 -19.83
C ARG A 274 -9.00 -13.77 -18.40
N LEU A 275 -9.25 -12.79 -17.55
CA LEU A 275 -9.59 -12.91 -16.13
C LEU A 275 -10.97 -12.30 -15.88
N SER A 276 -11.69 -12.78 -14.87
CA SER A 276 -12.99 -12.25 -14.43
C SER A 276 -13.14 -12.38 -12.93
#